data_AF-A0A447T651-F1
#
_entry.id   AF-A0A447T651-F1
#
_cell.length_a   1.000
_cell.length_b   1.000
_cell.length_c   1.000
_cell.angle_alpha   90.00
_cell.angle_beta   90.00
_cell.angle_gamma   90.00
#
_symmetry.space_group_name_H-M   'P 1'
#
loop_
_entity.id
_entity.type
_entity.pdbx_description
1 polymer ?
#
loop_
_entity_poly.entity_id
_entity_poly.type
_entity_poly.pdbx_seq_one_letter_code
_entity_poly.pdbx_strand_id
1 'polypeptide(L)'
;MAELESRQAQLEAELRNLQSYLQSDSPQVIAARNALDALKTQVAREKSKLVSPDDDKLNRKTAQFQELRAYAEFRTDLYKLALTALEKAKVASAHKLKSLAVISAPQLPEEAEYPASSTCWARCCCFAACCTAPCA
;
A
#
# COMPACT_ATOMS: atom_id res chain seq x y z
N MET A 1 29.26 8.52 18.56
CA MET A 1 29.25 9.99 18.48
C MET A 1 28.73 10.62 19.77
N ALA A 2 27.49 10.33 20.21
CA ALA A 2 26.91 10.89 21.43
C ALA A 2 27.78 10.68 22.70
N GLU A 3 28.46 9.53 22.83
CA GLU A 3 29.35 9.26 23.96
C GLU A 3 30.61 10.14 23.97
N LEU A 4 31.24 10.39 22.81
CA LEU A 4 32.43 11.23 22.71
C LEU A 4 32.09 12.71 22.95
N GLU A 5 30.95 13.16 22.44
CA GLU A 5 30.46 14.54 22.66
C GLU A 5 30.06 14.75 24.13
N SER A 6 29.46 13.75 24.77
CA SER A 6 29.18 13.77 26.21
C SER A 6 30.46 13.86 27.04
N ARG A 7 31.47 13.04 26.73
CA ARG A 7 32.79 13.12 27.40
C ARG A 7 33.48 14.46 27.18
N GLN A 8 33.34 15.05 26.00
CA GLN A 8 33.88 16.38 25.72
C GLN A 8 33.21 17.44 26.59
N ALA A 9 31.87 17.42 26.70
CA ALA A 9 31.12 18.35 27.54
C ALA A 9 31.51 18.20 29.02
N GLN A 10 31.72 16.97 29.50
CA GLN A 10 32.18 16.71 30.87
C GLN A 10 33.57 17.32 31.13
N LEU A 11 34.54 17.08 30.24
CA LEU A 11 35.90 17.64 30.37
C LEU A 11 35.92 19.16 30.23
N GLU A 12 35.07 19.75 29.38
CA GLU A 12 34.94 21.20 29.28
C GLU A 12 34.35 21.82 30.55
N ALA A 13 33.36 21.17 31.17
CA ALA A 13 32.81 21.60 32.45
C ALA A 13 33.85 21.48 33.58
N GLU A 14 34.57 20.37 33.63
CA GLU A 14 35.65 20.16 34.60
C GLU A 14 36.76 21.20 34.45
N LEU A 15 37.18 21.49 33.23
CA LEU A 15 38.20 22.50 32.95
C LEU A 15 37.75 23.90 33.39
N ARG A 16 36.48 24.26 33.14
CA ARG A 16 35.90 25.53 33.62
C ARG A 16 35.87 25.61 35.15
N ASN A 17 35.53 24.49 35.81
CA ASN A 17 35.55 24.42 37.26
C ASN A 17 36.97 24.61 37.81
N LEU A 18 37.98 23.94 37.22
CA LEU A 18 39.37 24.09 37.62
C LEU A 18 39.87 25.54 37.41
N GLN A 19 39.50 26.19 36.31
CA GLN A 19 39.88 27.57 36.02
C GLN A 19 39.24 28.61 36.95
N SER A 20 38.15 28.28 37.64
CA SER A 20 37.51 29.22 38.58
C SER A 20 38.32 29.45 39.85
N TYR A 21 39.20 28.50 40.21
CA TYR A 21 40.00 28.58 41.44
C TYR A 21 41.51 28.38 41.22
N LEU A 22 41.94 27.79 40.09
CA LEU A 22 43.35 27.60 39.77
C LEU A 22 43.83 28.52 38.64
N GLN A 23 45.09 28.96 38.74
CA GLN A 23 45.79 29.67 37.66
C GLN A 23 45.90 28.81 36.40
N SER A 24 45.97 29.45 35.23
CA SER A 24 46.08 28.79 33.92
C SER A 24 47.28 27.87 33.76
N ASP A 25 48.35 28.12 34.53
CA ASP A 25 49.64 27.42 34.43
C ASP A 25 49.75 26.27 35.46
N SER A 26 48.69 26.00 36.21
CA SER A 26 48.65 24.85 37.11
C SER A 26 48.76 23.54 36.32
N PRO A 27 49.55 22.56 36.78
CA PRO A 27 49.70 21.27 36.11
C PRO A 27 48.35 20.54 35.91
N GLN A 28 47.38 20.76 36.79
CA GLN A 28 46.04 20.18 36.67
C GLN A 28 45.25 20.77 35.50
N VAL A 29 45.33 22.08 35.27
CA VAL A 29 44.65 22.76 34.16
C VAL A 29 45.29 22.33 32.83
N ILE A 30 46.62 22.23 32.78
CA ILE A 30 47.36 21.78 31.60
C ILE A 30 46.98 20.33 31.25
N ALA A 31 46.92 19.43 32.23
CA ALA A 31 46.52 18.04 32.02
C ALA A 31 45.09 17.92 31.46
N ALA A 32 44.12 18.66 32.03
CA ALA A 32 42.74 18.68 31.54
C ALA A 32 42.63 19.23 30.10
N ARG A 33 43.42 20.26 29.77
CA ARG A 33 43.50 20.83 28.41
C ARG A 33 44.03 19.81 27.41
N ASN A 34 45.12 19.13 27.75
CA ASN A 34 45.71 18.10 26.90
C ASN A 34 44.74 16.94 26.66
N ALA A 35 43.99 16.52 27.68
CA ALA A 35 42.96 15.50 27.54
C ALA A 35 41.82 15.95 26.62
N LEU A 36 41.37 17.20 26.75
CA LEU A 36 40.34 17.78 25.89
C LEU A 36 40.80 17.87 24.42
N ASP A 37 42.04 18.28 24.18
CA ASP A 37 42.60 18.40 22.83
C ASP A 37 42.81 17.03 22.17
N ALA A 38 43.24 16.03 22.94
CA ALA A 38 43.30 14.63 22.48
C ALA A 38 41.90 14.12 22.08
N LEU A 39 40.89 14.38 22.91
CA LEU A 39 39.52 13.98 22.63
C LEU A 39 38.94 14.72 21.39
N LYS A 40 39.20 16.02 21.25
CA LYS A 40 38.82 16.79 20.05
C LYS A 40 39.45 16.23 18.78
N THR A 41 40.73 15.87 18.85
CA THR A 41 41.45 15.24 17.73
C THR A 41 40.83 13.90 17.37
N GLN A 42 40.41 13.11 18.36
CA GLN A 42 39.72 11.85 18.14
C GLN A 42 38.33 12.07 17.52
N VAL A 43 37.55 13.03 18.01
CA VAL A 43 36.25 13.40 17.42
C VAL A 43 36.40 13.83 15.98
N ALA A 44 37.40 14.66 15.66
CA ALA A 44 37.67 15.09 14.28
C ALA A 44 38.02 13.91 13.38
N ARG A 45 38.81 12.94 13.86
CA ARG A 45 39.16 11.71 13.12
C ARG A 45 37.95 10.81 12.88
N GLU A 46 37.08 10.65 13.87
CA GLU A 46 35.86 9.85 13.71
C GLU A 46 34.85 10.56 12.80
N LYS A 47 34.70 11.88 12.90
CA LYS A 47 33.91 12.68 11.96
C LYS A 47 34.45 12.59 10.55
N SER A 48 35.77 12.68 10.38
CA SER A 48 36.39 12.54 9.06
C SER A 48 36.22 11.12 8.52
N LYS A 49 36.33 10.06 9.34
CA LYS A 49 36.06 8.69 8.88
C LYS A 49 34.64 8.54 8.32
N LEU A 50 33.64 9.19 8.93
CA LEU A 50 32.25 9.16 8.47
C LEU A 50 32.01 9.97 7.17
N VAL A 51 32.86 10.97 6.88
CA VAL A 51 32.68 11.93 5.77
C VAL A 51 33.75 11.78 4.67
N SER A 52 34.82 11.02 4.93
CA SER A 52 35.94 10.86 4.01
C SER A 52 35.46 10.23 2.70
N PRO A 53 35.94 10.72 1.55
CA PRO A 53 35.52 10.25 0.22
C PRO A 53 35.85 8.75 -0.04
N ASP A 54 36.81 8.17 0.70
CA ASP A 54 37.06 6.71 0.68
C ASP A 54 35.94 5.87 1.33
N ASP A 55 35.12 6.49 2.19
CA ASP A 55 33.97 5.86 2.87
C ASP A 55 32.64 6.19 2.17
N ASP A 56 32.67 6.30 0.84
CA ASP A 56 31.49 6.21 -0.05
C ASP A 56 30.60 4.98 0.28
N LYS A 57 31.09 4.04 1.08
CA LYS A 57 30.33 2.96 1.69
C LYS A 57 29.14 3.44 2.52
N LEU A 58 29.25 4.48 3.36
CA LEU A 58 28.09 4.91 4.16
C LEU A 58 27.01 5.53 3.28
N ASN A 59 27.38 6.42 2.37
CA ASN A 59 26.46 7.02 1.42
C ASN A 59 25.82 5.94 0.51
N ARG A 60 26.62 4.98 0.04
CA ARG A 60 26.16 3.83 -0.75
C ARG A 60 25.26 2.90 0.05
N LYS A 61 25.53 2.66 1.34
CA LYS A 61 24.66 1.85 2.21
C LYS A 61 23.35 2.55 2.49
N THR A 62 23.36 3.86 2.70
CA THR A 62 22.15 4.67 2.83
C THR A 62 21.35 4.66 1.52
N ALA A 63 21.99 4.83 0.37
CA ALA A 63 21.34 4.73 -0.93
C ALA A 63 20.74 3.33 -1.19
N GLN A 64 21.50 2.26 -0.90
CA GLN A 64 21.01 0.87 -0.97
C GLN A 64 19.82 0.62 -0.04
N PHE A 65 19.87 1.17 1.17
CA PHE A 65 18.77 1.07 2.13
C PHE A 65 17.51 1.79 1.63
N GLN A 66 17.66 3.00 1.09
CA GLN A 66 16.56 3.76 0.50
C GLN A 66 15.95 3.03 -0.70
N GLU A 67 16.79 2.47 -1.57
CA GLU A 67 16.35 1.67 -2.71
C GLU A 67 15.55 0.45 -2.25
N LEU A 68 16.09 -0.33 -1.29
CA LEU A 68 15.40 -1.53 -0.79
C LEU A 68 14.08 -1.19 -0.09
N ARG A 69 14.05 -0.08 0.66
CA ARG A 69 12.83 0.45 1.27
C ARG A 69 11.79 0.82 0.21
N ALA A 70 12.18 1.53 -0.83
CA ALA A 70 11.29 1.89 -1.93
C ALA A 70 10.73 0.64 -2.63
N TYR A 71 11.54 -0.40 -2.83
CA TYR A 71 11.06 -1.68 -3.35
C TYR A 71 10.04 -2.35 -2.43
N ALA A 72 10.27 -2.35 -1.12
CA ALA A 72 9.34 -2.91 -0.16
C ALA A 72 8.00 -2.15 -0.20
N GLU A 73 8.03 -0.83 -0.15
CA GLU A 73 6.85 0.04 -0.24
C GLU A 73 6.09 -0.22 -1.56
N PHE A 74 6.80 -0.22 -2.70
CA PHE A 74 6.21 -0.51 -4.01
C PHE A 74 5.51 -1.88 -4.06
N ARG A 75 6.14 -2.93 -3.50
CA ARG A 75 5.53 -4.28 -3.45
C ARG A 75 4.28 -4.31 -2.58
N THR A 76 4.28 -3.58 -1.46
CA THR A 76 3.09 -3.50 -0.61
C THR A 76 1.94 -2.80 -1.32
N ASP A 77 2.21 -1.75 -2.09
CA ASP A 77 1.18 -1.03 -2.82
C ASP A 77 0.65 -1.85 -4.00
N LEU A 78 1.54 -2.54 -4.72
CA LEU A 78 1.13 -3.48 -5.77
C LEU A 78 0.23 -4.59 -5.22
N TYR A 79 0.55 -5.13 -4.04
CA TYR A 79 -0.27 -6.13 -3.36
C TYR A 79 -1.67 -5.58 -3.01
N LYS A 80 -1.75 -4.38 -2.41
CA LYS A 80 -3.03 -3.72 -2.11
C LYS A 80 -3.85 -3.49 -3.39
N LEU A 81 -3.22 -3.02 -4.46
CA LEU A 81 -3.89 -2.83 -5.75
C LEU A 81 -4.46 -4.14 -6.30
N ALA A 82 -3.67 -5.21 -6.29
CA ALA A 82 -4.12 -6.53 -6.74
C ALA A 82 -5.32 -7.04 -5.91
N LEU A 83 -5.29 -6.85 -4.59
CA LEU A 83 -6.40 -7.20 -3.71
C LEU A 83 -7.67 -6.42 -4.07
N THR A 84 -7.58 -5.09 -4.20
CA THR A 84 -8.75 -4.27 -4.57
C THR A 84 -9.29 -4.60 -5.96
N ALA A 85 -8.42 -4.94 -6.92
CA ALA A 85 -8.83 -5.35 -8.26
C ALA A 85 -9.59 -6.68 -8.23
N LEU A 86 -9.13 -7.63 -7.40
CA LEU A 86 -9.79 -8.91 -7.20
C LEU A 86 -11.16 -8.75 -6.54
N GLU A 87 -11.28 -7.89 -5.54
CA GLU A 87 -12.56 -7.57 -4.90
C GLU A 87 -13.53 -6.91 -5.88
N LYS A 88 -13.06 -5.96 -6.70
CA LYS A 88 -13.85 -5.35 -7.77
C LYS A 88 -14.31 -6.37 -8.80
N ALA A 89 -13.45 -7.30 -9.21
CA ALA A 89 -13.81 -8.36 -10.15
C ALA A 89 -14.88 -9.31 -9.58
N LYS A 90 -14.80 -9.65 -8.29
CA LYS A 90 -15.84 -10.44 -7.59
C LYS A 90 -17.19 -9.74 -7.59
N VAL A 91 -17.22 -8.45 -7.25
CA VAL A 91 -18.45 -7.65 -7.25
C VAL A 91 -19.02 -7.54 -8.66
N ALA A 92 -18.20 -7.21 -9.66
CA ALA A 92 -18.63 -7.12 -11.06
C ALA A 92 -19.23 -8.44 -11.56
N SER A 93 -18.60 -9.58 -11.23
CA SER A 93 -19.10 -10.92 -11.58
C SER A 93 -20.46 -11.21 -10.97
N ALA A 94 -20.65 -10.88 -9.69
CA ALA A 94 -21.94 -11.03 -9.01
C ALA A 94 -23.04 -10.17 -9.65
N HIS A 95 -22.73 -8.92 -10.04
CA HIS A 95 -23.66 -8.07 -10.78
C HIS A 95 -24.05 -8.66 -12.14
N LYS A 96 -23.10 -9.24 -12.88
CA LYS A 96 -23.38 -9.90 -14.16
C LYS A 96 -24.30 -11.11 -13.98
N LEU A 97 -24.04 -11.96 -12.98
CA LEU A 97 -24.91 -13.10 -12.66
C LEU A 97 -26.35 -12.64 -12.34
N LYS A 98 -26.51 -11.59 -11.53
CA LYS A 98 -27.84 -11.02 -11.23
C LYS A 98 -28.54 -10.51 -12.49
N SER A 99 -27.83 -9.80 -13.37
CA SER A 99 -28.42 -9.27 -14.60
C SER A 99 -28.89 -10.37 -15.56
N LEU A 100 -28.16 -11.48 -15.67
CA LEU A 100 -28.57 -12.64 -16.46
C LEU A 100 -29.83 -13.29 -15.87
N ALA A 101 -29.88 -13.45 -14.53
CA ALA A 101 -31.02 -14.06 -13.85
C ALA A 101 -32.34 -13.28 -14.02
N VAL A 102 -32.29 -11.94 -14.11
CA VAL A 102 -33.48 -11.10 -14.35
C VAL A 102 -33.99 -11.25 -15.78
N ILE A 103 -33.10 -11.36 -16.77
CA ILE A 103 -33.49 -11.55 -18.18
C ILE A 103 -34.05 -12.96 -18.40
N SER A 104 -33.47 -13.98 -17.73
CA SER A 104 -33.89 -15.37 -17.85
C SER A 104 -35.07 -15.73 -16.95
N ALA A 105 -35.56 -14.83 -16.10
CA ALA A 105 -36.81 -15.05 -15.39
C ALA A 105 -37.91 -15.15 -16.48
N PRO A 106 -38.46 -16.35 -16.74
CA PRO A 106 -39.57 -16.44 -17.66
C PRO A 106 -40.66 -15.57 -17.05
N GLN A 107 -41.15 -14.60 -17.82
CA GLN A 107 -42.48 -14.09 -17.60
C GLN A 107 -43.34 -15.36 -17.78
N LEU A 108 -43.72 -16.03 -16.69
CA LEU A 108 -44.85 -16.95 -16.78
C LEU A 108 -45.95 -16.08 -17.40
N PRO A 109 -46.52 -16.46 -18.54
CA PRO A 109 -47.66 -15.74 -19.07
C PRO A 109 -48.67 -15.67 -17.91
N GLU A 110 -48.90 -14.47 -17.37
CA GLU A 110 -50.06 -14.26 -16.52
C GLU A 110 -51.24 -14.73 -17.35
N GLU A 111 -51.99 -15.66 -16.80
CA GLU A 111 -53.13 -16.31 -17.41
C GLU A 111 -54.03 -15.25 -18.06
N ALA A 112 -53.96 -15.13 -19.39
CA ALA A 112 -54.98 -14.47 -20.18
C ALA A 112 -55.96 -15.56 -20.61
N GLU A 113 -56.83 -15.91 -19.66
CA GLU A 113 -58.02 -16.69 -19.87
C GLU A 113 -58.90 -15.99 -20.94
N TYR A 114 -58.82 -16.48 -22.19
CA TYR A 114 -59.78 -16.28 -23.30
C TYR A 114 -59.87 -14.88 -24.00
N PRO A 115 -60.33 -14.79 -25.28
CA PRO A 115 -61.18 -15.75 -25.99
C PRO A 115 -60.67 -16.37 -27.30
N ALA A 116 -61.02 -17.65 -27.45
CA ALA A 116 -60.83 -18.47 -28.65
C ALA A 116 -61.63 -17.94 -29.85
N SER A 117 -60.96 -17.45 -30.88
CA SER A 117 -61.58 -17.02 -32.14
C SER A 117 -61.20 -17.88 -33.36
N SER A 118 -60.23 -18.80 -33.25
CA SER A 118 -59.77 -19.60 -34.40
C SER A 118 -60.48 -20.95 -34.57
N THR A 119 -61.16 -21.47 -33.54
CA THR A 119 -61.93 -22.72 -33.64
C THR A 119 -63.32 -22.56 -34.28
N CYS A 120 -63.74 -21.32 -34.58
CA CYS A 120 -65.03 -21.04 -35.22
C CYS A 120 -65.07 -21.46 -36.71
N TRP A 121 -63.98 -21.24 -37.45
CA TRP A 121 -63.96 -21.50 -38.90
C TRP A 121 -63.93 -23.00 -39.23
N ALA A 122 -63.14 -23.78 -38.49
CA ALA A 122 -63.00 -25.22 -38.71
C ALA A 122 -64.27 -26.01 -38.38
N ARG A 123 -65.06 -25.57 -37.39
CA ARG A 123 -66.32 -26.24 -37.03
C ARG A 123 -67.49 -25.85 -37.96
N CYS A 124 -67.43 -24.69 -38.61
CA CYS A 124 -68.43 -24.25 -39.59
C CYS A 124 -68.26 -24.95 -40.95
N CYS A 125 -67.01 -25.17 -41.40
CA CYS A 125 -66.74 -25.87 -42.67
C CYS A 125 -67.14 -27.36 -42.65
N CYS A 126 -67.00 -28.05 -41.52
CA CYS A 126 -67.42 -29.45 -41.41
C CYS A 126 -68.95 -29.65 -41.42
N PHE A 127 -69.73 -28.66 -40.96
CA PHE A 127 -71.20 -28.77 -40.96
C PHE A 127 -71.80 -28.46 -42.34
N ALA A 128 -71.19 -27.54 -43.11
CA ALA A 128 -71.62 -27.22 -44.46
C ALA A 128 -71.38 -28.35 -45.47
N ALA A 129 -70.34 -29.17 -45.27
CA ALA A 129 -70.03 -30.31 -46.14
C ALA A 129 -71.00 -31.50 -46.00
N CYS A 130 -71.80 -31.56 -44.93
CA CYS A 130 -72.70 -32.69 -44.64
C CYS A 130 -74.16 -32.48 -45.11
N CYS A 131 -74.54 -31.27 -45.57
CA CYS A 131 -75.94 -30.92 -45.85
C CYS A 131 -76.32 -30.74 -47.33
N THR A 132 -75.42 -30.90 -48.32
CA THR A 132 -75.75 -30.72 -49.75
C THR A 132 -75.15 -31.77 -50.67
N ALA A 133 -75.54 -33.04 -50.55
CA ALA A 133 -75.67 -33.96 -51.69
C ALA A 133 -76.48 -35.21 -51.28
N PRO A 134 -77.65 -35.47 -51.91
CA PRO A 134 -78.65 -36.42 -51.45
C PRO A 134 -78.33 -37.90 -51.72
N CYS A 135 -78.84 -38.75 -50.82
CA CYS A 135 -79.03 -40.19 -50.94
C CYS A 135 -79.64 -40.58 -52.29
N ALA A 136 -79.01 -41.54 -52.95
CA ALA A 136 -79.70 -42.58 -53.71
C ALA A 136 -80.06 -43.73 -52.75
#